data_AF-A0A845PUC6-F1
#
_entry.id   AF-A0A845PUC6-F1
#
_cell.length_a   1.000
_cell.length_b   1.000
_cell.length_c   1.000
_cell.angle_alpha   90.00
_cell.angle_beta   90.00
_cell.angle_gamma   90.00
#
_symmetry.space_group_name_H-M   'P 1'
#
loop_
_entity.id
_entity.type
_entity.pdbx_description
1 polymer ?
#
loop_
_entity_poly.entity_id
_entity_poly.type
_entity_poly.pdbx_seq_one_letter_code
_entity_poly.pdbx_strand_id
1 'polypeptide(L)'
;FFVSPGGVRSIWLRHDLNTFKLRLKALEAKSAQDGVVLTESHLSALDMAKEEIKAHGENETHHPGYLGAQDTYYVGNIKGVGHIYQQTFIDTYSKVVLAKL
;
A
#
# COMPACT_ATOMS: atom_id res chain seq x y z
N PHE A 1 35.46 -16.36 -4.13
CA PHE A 1 34.76 -15.74 -5.27
C PHE A 1 34.38 -14.32 -4.90
N PHE A 2 34.83 -13.32 -5.67
CA PHE A 2 34.44 -11.92 -5.47
C PHE A 2 33.29 -11.62 -6.43
N VAL A 3 32.10 -11.34 -5.90
CA VAL A 3 30.95 -10.92 -6.70
C VAL A 3 30.94 -9.40 -6.73
N SER A 4 30.93 -8.81 -7.92
CA SER A 4 30.87 -7.36 -8.06
C SER A 4 29.55 -6.80 -7.51
N PRO A 5 29.50 -5.53 -7.06
CA PRO A 5 28.26 -4.90 -6.62
C PRO A 5 27.12 -4.99 -7.67
N GLY A 6 27.48 -4.87 -8.96
CA GLY A 6 26.52 -5.08 -10.06
C GLY A 6 26.00 -6.52 -10.12
N GLY A 7 26.87 -7.51 -9.90
CA GLY A 7 26.48 -8.92 -9.80
C GLY A 7 25.51 -9.18 -8.64
N VAL A 8 25.77 -8.58 -7.46
CA VAL A 8 24.86 -8.67 -6.31
C VAL A 8 23.49 -8.08 -6.65
N ARG A 9 23.44 -6.90 -7.27
CA ARG A 9 22.18 -6.28 -7.71
C ARG A 9 21.42 -7.15 -8.72
N SER A 10 22.11 -7.74 -9.69
CA SER A 10 21.49 -8.63 -10.68
C SER A 10 20.94 -9.91 -10.06
N ILE A 11 21.59 -10.44 -9.01
CA ILE A 11 21.05 -11.56 -8.23
C ILE A 11 19.79 -11.11 -7.50
N TRP A 12 19.82 -9.97 -6.82
CA TRP A 12 18.64 -9.46 -6.11
C TRP A 12 17.45 -9.22 -7.03
N LEU A 13 17.66 -8.67 -8.23
CA LEU A 13 16.58 -8.48 -9.20
C LEU A 13 15.96 -9.80 -9.67
N ARG A 14 16.77 -10.85 -9.85
CA ARG A 14 16.28 -12.16 -10.31
C ARG A 14 15.48 -12.92 -9.24
N HIS A 15 15.66 -12.56 -7.98
CA HIS A 15 14.99 -13.21 -6.84
C HIS A 15 13.99 -12.29 -6.15
N ASP A 16 13.62 -11.15 -6.76
CA ASP A 16 12.74 -10.15 -6.15
C ASP A 16 13.23 -9.73 -4.76
N LEU A 17 14.51 -9.43 -4.59
CA LEU A 17 15.13 -8.96 -3.33
C LEU A 17 15.75 -7.57 -3.47
N ASN A 18 15.48 -6.87 -4.56
CA ASN A 18 16.12 -5.60 -4.91
C ASN A 18 15.64 -4.39 -4.08
N THR A 19 14.51 -4.50 -3.39
CA THR A 19 14.01 -3.47 -2.48
C THR A 19 13.91 -4.00 -1.04
N PHE A 20 13.83 -3.10 -0.06
CA PHE A 20 13.65 -3.52 1.33
C PHE A 20 12.29 -4.19 1.56
N LYS A 21 11.21 -3.66 0.95
CA LYS A 21 9.86 -4.22 1.02
C LYS A 21 9.81 -5.66 0.50
N LEU A 22 10.44 -5.93 -0.64
CA LEU A 22 10.48 -7.29 -1.19
C LEU A 22 11.32 -8.25 -0.34
N ARG A 23 12.42 -7.75 0.27
CA ARG A 23 13.22 -8.55 1.22
C ARG A 23 12.43 -8.92 2.48
N LEU A 24 11.61 -8.00 3.01
CA LEU A 24 10.72 -8.30 4.15
C LEU A 24 9.67 -9.36 3.77
N LYS A 25 9.04 -9.23 2.60
CA LYS A 25 8.09 -10.24 2.11
C LYS A 25 8.73 -11.61 1.94
N ALA A 26 9.95 -11.67 1.41
CA ALA A 26 10.69 -12.93 1.30
C ALA A 26 11.06 -13.51 2.68
N LEU A 27 11.36 -12.65 3.67
CA LEU A 27 11.63 -13.06 5.05
C LEU A 27 10.38 -13.66 5.71
N GLU A 28 9.21 -13.05 5.55
CA GLU A 28 7.94 -13.59 6.05
C GLU A 28 7.62 -14.95 5.42
N ALA A 29 7.73 -15.06 4.10
CA ALA A 29 7.49 -16.31 3.39
C ALA A 29 8.45 -17.42 3.85
N LYS A 30 9.73 -17.09 4.04
CA LYS A 30 10.72 -18.04 4.53
C LYS A 30 10.47 -18.46 5.98
N SER A 31 10.11 -17.52 6.85
CA SER A 31 9.77 -17.82 8.25
C SER A 31 8.55 -18.75 8.33
N ALA A 32 7.54 -18.55 7.48
CA ALA A 32 6.35 -19.39 7.41
C ALA A 32 6.64 -20.82 6.87
N GLN A 33 7.55 -20.96 5.90
CA GLN A 33 7.90 -22.25 5.29
C GLN A 33 8.88 -23.07 6.15
N ASP A 34 9.96 -22.42 6.59
CA ASP A 34 11.10 -23.08 7.24
C ASP A 34 11.04 -23.01 8.77
N GLY A 35 10.08 -22.27 9.34
CA GLY A 35 9.95 -22.09 10.79
C GLY A 35 11.12 -21.30 11.41
N VAL A 36 11.78 -20.42 10.62
CA VAL A 36 12.96 -19.68 11.06
C VAL A 36 12.59 -18.75 12.22
N VAL A 37 13.35 -18.86 13.31
CA VAL A 37 13.25 -17.94 14.46
C VAL A 37 13.74 -16.56 14.04
N LEU A 38 12.85 -15.58 14.09
CA LEU A 38 13.16 -14.18 13.80
C LEU A 38 13.86 -13.53 14.99
N THR A 39 14.86 -12.70 14.71
CA THR A 39 15.50 -11.84 15.73
C THR A 39 14.61 -10.63 16.01
N GLU A 40 14.83 -9.96 17.15
CA GLU A 40 14.10 -8.73 17.52
C GLU A 40 14.22 -7.64 16.43
N SER A 41 15.39 -7.52 15.81
CA SER A 41 15.61 -6.58 14.71
C SER A 41 14.75 -6.88 13.47
N HIS A 42 14.50 -8.16 13.19
CA HIS A 42 13.62 -8.57 12.09
C HIS A 42 12.15 -8.29 12.42
N LEU A 43 11.73 -8.54 13.67
CA LEU A 43 10.36 -8.24 14.13
C LEU A 43 10.08 -6.74 14.06
N SER A 44 10.98 -5.92 14.59
CA SER A 44 10.87 -4.46 14.52
C SER A 44 10.78 -3.95 13.08
N ALA A 45 11.57 -4.49 12.16
CA ALA A 45 11.49 -4.11 10.75
C ALA A 45 10.17 -4.50 10.08
N LEU A 46 9.59 -5.64 10.46
CA LEU A 46 8.27 -6.08 9.97
C LEU A 46 7.15 -5.20 10.53
N ASP A 47 7.21 -4.85 11.81
CA ASP A 47 6.21 -3.99 12.44
C ASP A 47 6.23 -2.58 11.85
N MET A 48 7.42 -1.99 11.66
CA MET A 48 7.56 -0.70 10.97
C MET A 48 6.99 -0.74 9.55
N ALA A 49 7.21 -1.83 8.81
CA ALA A 49 6.67 -1.97 7.46
C ALA A 49 5.14 -2.10 7.46
N LYS A 50 4.55 -2.80 8.44
CA LYS A 50 3.10 -2.89 8.63
C LYS A 50 2.50 -1.53 9.00
N GLU A 51 3.17 -0.77 9.86
CA GLU A 51 2.78 0.58 10.21
C GLU A 51 2.86 1.54 9.02
N GLU A 52 3.90 1.42 8.17
CA GLU A 52 4.02 2.21 6.94
C GLU A 52 2.85 1.95 5.99
N ILE A 53 2.44 0.68 5.82
CA ILE A 53 1.27 0.29 5.02
C ILE A 53 -0.02 0.89 5.59
N LYS A 54 -0.22 0.79 6.91
CA LYS A 54 -1.37 1.39 7.61
C LYS A 54 -1.38 2.92 7.49
N ALA A 55 -0.23 3.56 7.64
CA ALA A 55 -0.06 5.00 7.55
C ALA A 55 -0.30 5.54 6.14
N HIS A 56 0.02 4.75 5.11
CA HIS A 56 -0.31 5.07 3.72
C HIS A 56 -1.79 4.89 3.37
N GLY A 57 -2.63 4.46 4.31
CA GLY A 57 -4.08 4.42 4.14
C GLY A 57 -4.56 3.27 3.25
N GLU A 58 -3.77 2.19 3.11
CA GLU A 58 -4.33 0.91 2.69
C GLU A 58 -5.25 0.40 3.81
N ASN A 59 -6.49 0.88 3.81
CA ASN A 59 -7.54 0.29 4.61
C ASN A 59 -7.72 -1.15 4.18
N GLU A 60 -7.63 -2.07 5.13
CA GLU A 60 -7.98 -3.47 4.90
C GLU A 60 -9.43 -3.53 4.43
N THR A 61 -9.61 -3.91 3.16
CA THR A 61 -10.92 -4.10 2.55
C THR A 61 -10.97 -5.48 1.95
N HIS A 62 -12.06 -6.19 2.21
CA HIS A 62 -12.13 -7.63 1.89
C HIS A 62 -12.89 -7.92 0.59
N HIS A 63 -13.79 -7.03 0.16
CA HIS A 63 -14.57 -7.16 -1.08
C HIS A 63 -15.12 -5.80 -1.54
N PRO A 64 -15.61 -5.68 -2.79
CA PRO A 64 -16.28 -4.46 -3.25
C PRO A 64 -17.46 -4.10 -2.34
N GLY A 65 -17.66 -2.81 -2.08
CA GLY A 65 -18.71 -2.29 -1.22
C GLY A 65 -18.44 -2.39 0.29
N TYR A 66 -17.28 -2.92 0.70
CA TYR A 66 -16.94 -3.07 2.12
C TYR A 66 -16.73 -1.73 2.83
N LEU A 67 -15.98 -0.82 2.21
CA LEU A 67 -15.67 0.49 2.75
C LEU A 67 -15.55 1.50 1.61
N GLY A 68 -16.29 2.59 1.70
CA GLY A 68 -16.17 3.73 0.80
C GLY A 68 -15.58 4.94 1.49
N ALA A 69 -14.81 5.74 0.75
CA ALA A 69 -14.46 7.09 1.17
C ALA A 69 -15.30 8.09 0.36
N GLN A 70 -15.87 9.07 1.05
CA GLN A 70 -16.69 10.10 0.45
C GLN A 70 -16.12 11.48 0.77
N ASP A 71 -16.11 12.36 -0.23
CA ASP A 71 -15.68 13.73 -0.09
C ASP A 71 -16.64 14.70 -0.79
N THR A 72 -16.68 15.94 -0.32
CA THR A 72 -17.46 17.04 -0.91
C THR A 72 -16.54 18.21 -1.23
N TYR A 73 -16.42 18.51 -2.52
CA TYR A 73 -15.55 19.56 -3.02
C TYR A 73 -16.37 20.77 -3.49
N TYR A 74 -16.05 21.97 -3.00
CA TYR A 74 -16.68 23.20 -3.48
C TYR A 74 -16.15 23.57 -4.88
N VAL A 75 -17.06 23.65 -5.85
CA VAL A 75 -16.71 23.93 -7.25
C VAL A 75 -16.80 25.42 -7.56
N GLY A 76 -17.80 26.11 -7.02
CA GLY A 76 -18.00 27.53 -7.30
C GLY A 76 -19.42 28.02 -7.02
N ASN A 77 -19.73 29.24 -7.46
CA ASN A 77 -21.06 29.83 -7.33
C ASN A 77 -21.56 30.29 -8.72
N ILE A 78 -22.81 29.94 -9.05
CA ILE A 78 -23.48 30.43 -10.26
C ILE A 78 -24.60 31.39 -9.86
N LYS A 79 -24.58 32.59 -10.44
CA LYS A 79 -25.62 33.60 -10.22
C LYS A 79 -26.99 33.04 -10.62
N GLY A 80 -27.93 33.06 -9.67
CA GLY A 80 -29.29 32.53 -9.85
C GLY A 80 -29.46 31.03 -9.52
N VAL A 81 -28.37 30.29 -9.28
CA VAL A 81 -28.41 28.88 -8.86
C VAL A 81 -27.86 28.71 -7.44
N GLY A 82 -26.77 29.40 -7.10
CA GLY A 82 -26.11 29.32 -5.80
C GLY A 82 -24.78 28.57 -5.83
N HIS A 83 -24.36 28.07 -4.67
CA HIS A 83 -23.11 27.33 -4.50
C HIS A 83 -23.23 25.91 -5.07
N ILE A 84 -22.21 25.48 -5.77
CA ILE A 84 -22.12 24.15 -6.40
C ILE A 84 -21.03 23.36 -5.69
N TYR A 85 -21.37 22.13 -5.33
CA TYR A 85 -20.49 21.20 -4.66
C TYR A 85 -20.50 19.88 -5.41
N GLN A 86 -19.31 19.37 -5.75
CA GLN A 86 -19.16 18.03 -6.27
C GLN A 86 -19.08 17.04 -5.11
N GLN A 87 -19.86 15.98 -5.19
CA GLN A 87 -19.77 14.83 -4.30
C GLN A 87 -18.98 13.73 -4.99
N THR A 88 -17.93 13.24 -4.34
CA THR A 88 -17.11 12.14 -4.84
C THR A 88 -17.19 10.97 -3.87
N PHE A 89 -17.39 9.77 -4.39
CA PHE A 89 -17.34 8.51 -3.64
C PHE A 89 -16.33 7.58 -4.30
N ILE A 90 -15.50 6.93 -3.50
CA ILE A 90 -14.58 5.88 -3.95
C ILE A 90 -14.79 4.62 -3.12
N ASP A 91 -14.99 3.49 -3.77
CA ASP A 91 -14.91 2.19 -3.13
C ASP A 91 -13.44 1.85 -2.86
N THR A 92 -13.07 1.67 -1.60
CA THR A 92 -11.65 1.55 -1.21
C THR A 92 -11.06 0.16 -1.52
N TYR A 93 -11.90 -0.82 -1.89
CA TYR A 93 -11.47 -2.12 -2.41
C TYR A 93 -11.21 -2.09 -3.91
N SER A 94 -12.27 -1.91 -4.71
CA SER A 94 -12.26 -1.96 -6.17
C SER A 94 -11.62 -0.73 -6.82
N LYS A 95 -11.40 0.33 -6.04
CA LYS A 95 -10.90 1.63 -6.50
C LYS A 95 -11.78 2.27 -7.57
N VAL A 96 -13.05 1.85 -7.67
CA VAL A 96 -14.06 2.46 -8.54
C VAL A 96 -14.52 3.78 -7.92
N VAL A 97 -14.57 4.83 -8.75
CA VAL A 97 -14.92 6.20 -8.35
C VAL A 97 -16.22 6.63 -9.02
N LEU A 98 -17.08 7.28 -8.24
CA LEU A 98 -18.28 7.96 -8.72
C LEU A 98 -18.23 9.43 -8.30
N ALA A 99 -18.45 10.33 -9.25
CA ALA A 99 -18.53 11.76 -9.00
C ALA A 99 -19.89 12.30 -9.48
N LYS A 100 -20.51 13.14 -8.66
CA LYS A 100 -21.76 13.82 -8.94
C LYS A 100 -21.59 15.32 -8.71
N LEU A 101 -22.00 16.11 -9.70
CA LEU A 101 -22.03 17.57 -9.63
C LEU A 101 -23.42 18.06 -9.19
#